data_AF-A0A387G5H2-F1
#
_entry.id   AF-A0A387G5H2-F1
#
_cell.length_a   1.000
_cell.length_b   1.000
_cell.length_c   1.000
_cell.angle_alpha   90.00
_cell.angle_beta   90.00
_cell.angle_gamma   90.00
#
_symmetry.space_group_name_H-M   'P 1'
#
loop_
_entity.id
_entity.type
_entity.pdbx_description
1 polymer ?
#
loop_
_entity_poly.entity_id
_entity_poly.type
_entity_poly.pdbx_seq_one_letter_code
_entity_poly.pdbx_strand_id
1 'polypeptide(L)'
;MNNAFCLVPIFSLTLAGMAAAATLTAEEVNNAAITSISTDRPANSRSRFDPAIAHLQVLLDRTGSSPGVIDGHNGENLGKAIAGFEIMQHLPVDGKLDPDVIGRLPDDAPAIQPYVISEDDGKDLVDRIPKDYAEQAKMHHLGYTSIAEKLAERFHMDINLFKALNPGASFAAGESVSVAMPGAARSGQVKRIEAHKKSGQVMAFAKDGSLLAAYPATIGSEETPSPTGTHKVKGVARMPPYTYNPKINFQLGSNWKILKLPSGPNNPVGTVWIDLTDPTYGIHGTPNPELIGKAGSHGCVRLTNWDVEELAGMVKPGVVVEFVD
;
A
#
# COMPACT_ATOMS: atom_id res chain seq x y z
N MET A 1 65.68 43.19 -39.15
CA MET A 1 64.82 43.42 -37.97
C MET A 1 63.41 43.04 -38.35
N ASN A 2 62.91 41.89 -37.89
CA ASN A 2 61.51 41.48 -38.01
C ASN A 2 61.21 40.59 -36.80
N ASN A 3 60.46 41.11 -35.82
CA ASN A 3 59.98 40.35 -34.67
C ASN A 3 58.53 39.95 -34.91
N ALA A 4 58.27 38.65 -34.96
CA ALA A 4 56.92 38.09 -34.99
C ALA A 4 56.41 37.91 -33.54
N PHE A 5 55.28 38.55 -33.21
CA PHE A 5 54.55 38.31 -31.98
C PHE A 5 53.57 37.16 -32.18
N CYS A 6 53.69 36.12 -31.35
CA CYS A 6 52.75 34.99 -31.29
C CYS A 6 51.69 35.29 -30.22
N LEU A 7 50.43 35.38 -30.62
CA LEU A 7 49.27 35.53 -29.72
C LEU A 7 48.68 34.13 -29.46
N VAL A 8 48.66 33.70 -28.19
CA VAL A 8 48.00 32.46 -27.74
C VAL A 8 46.62 32.83 -27.18
N PRO A 9 45.52 32.24 -27.65
CA PRO A 9 44.20 32.48 -27.08
C PRO A 9 44.00 31.67 -25.78
N ILE A 10 43.56 32.34 -24.72
CA ILE A 10 43.17 31.72 -23.46
C ILE A 10 41.69 31.31 -23.58
N PHE A 11 41.43 30.01 -23.72
CA PHE A 11 40.08 29.45 -23.59
C PHE A 11 39.74 29.31 -22.11
N SER A 12 38.79 30.11 -21.63
CA SER A 12 38.18 29.91 -20.31
C SER A 12 37.19 28.75 -20.40
N LEU A 13 37.56 27.61 -19.80
CA LEU A 13 36.71 26.43 -19.68
C LEU A 13 35.74 26.66 -18.52
N THR A 14 34.48 26.96 -18.83
CA THR A 14 33.40 26.98 -17.84
C THR A 14 33.01 25.53 -17.52
N LEU A 15 33.40 25.04 -16.34
CA LEU A 15 32.84 23.79 -15.80
C LEU A 15 31.37 24.05 -15.44
N ALA A 16 30.45 23.60 -16.30
CA ALA A 16 29.07 23.41 -15.90
C ALA A 16 29.02 22.21 -14.94
N GLY A 17 28.88 22.48 -13.64
CA GLY A 17 28.61 21.44 -12.66
C GLY A 17 27.29 20.76 -12.99
N MET A 18 27.33 19.46 -13.31
CA MET A 18 26.12 18.64 -13.30
C MET A 18 25.61 18.61 -11.86
N ALA A 19 24.52 19.32 -11.57
CA ALA A 19 23.80 19.15 -10.33
C ALA A 19 23.34 17.68 -10.27
N ALA A 20 23.94 16.89 -9.39
CA ALA A 20 23.45 15.56 -9.08
C ALA A 20 22.00 15.72 -8.61
N ALA A 21 21.06 15.02 -9.24
CA ALA A 21 19.69 14.97 -8.77
C ALA A 21 19.71 14.49 -7.31
N ALA A 22 19.22 15.32 -6.38
CA ALA A 22 19.22 14.99 -4.96
C ALA A 22 18.41 13.71 -4.74
N THR A 23 19.09 12.65 -4.31
CA THR A 23 18.51 11.36 -3.94
C THR A 23 17.66 11.54 -2.69
N LEU A 24 16.45 10.96 -2.68
CA LEU A 24 15.58 10.96 -1.50
C LEU A 24 16.29 10.28 -0.32
N THR A 25 16.35 10.95 0.84
CA THR A 25 16.96 10.38 2.05
C THR A 25 15.97 10.22 3.21
N ALA A 26 16.29 9.34 4.17
CA ALA A 26 15.53 9.20 5.40
C ALA A 26 15.43 10.52 6.19
N GLU A 27 16.52 11.29 6.23
CA GLU A 27 16.55 12.59 6.90
C GLU A 27 15.64 13.62 6.21
N GLU A 28 15.62 13.65 4.87
CA GLU A 28 14.69 14.50 4.11
C GLU A 28 13.23 14.17 4.43
N VAL A 29 12.86 12.90 4.56
CA VAL A 29 11.48 12.50 4.93
C VAL A 29 11.19 12.88 6.38
N ASN A 30 12.06 12.51 7.31
CA ASN A 30 11.86 12.75 8.75
C ASN A 30 11.78 14.25 9.09
N ASN A 31 12.51 15.11 8.37
CA ASN A 31 12.50 16.55 8.59
C ASN A 31 11.48 17.30 7.73
N ALA A 32 10.74 16.61 6.85
CA ALA A 32 9.78 17.25 5.99
C ALA A 32 8.56 17.73 6.78
N ALA A 33 8.31 19.04 6.75
CA ALA A 33 7.16 19.64 7.40
C ALA A 33 5.87 19.32 6.63
N ILE A 34 4.97 18.55 7.24
CA ILE A 34 3.66 18.24 6.65
C ILE A 34 2.80 19.50 6.44
N THR A 35 3.07 20.58 7.20
CA THR A 35 2.44 21.90 7.00
C THR A 35 2.78 22.56 5.66
N SER A 36 3.82 22.07 4.96
CA SER A 36 4.20 22.58 3.64
C SER A 36 3.43 21.93 2.49
N ILE A 37 2.65 20.88 2.77
CA ILE A 37 1.82 20.19 1.77
C ILE A 37 0.70 21.13 1.34
N SER A 38 0.73 21.55 0.07
CA SER A 38 -0.33 22.38 -0.51
C SER A 38 -1.45 21.50 -1.05
N THR A 39 -2.68 21.80 -0.66
CA THR A 39 -3.91 21.17 -1.16
C THR A 39 -4.18 21.47 -2.64
N ASP A 40 -3.54 22.49 -3.21
CA ASP A 40 -3.79 22.98 -4.57
C ASP A 40 -2.76 22.47 -5.59
N ARG A 41 -1.77 21.67 -5.17
CA ARG A 41 -0.74 21.18 -6.08
C ARG A 41 -1.31 20.04 -6.94
N PRO A 42 -1.35 20.18 -8.29
CA PRO A 42 -1.86 19.12 -9.15
C PRO A 42 -1.02 17.85 -8.99
N ALA A 43 -1.68 16.68 -8.98
CA ALA A 43 -1.06 15.34 -8.96
C ALA A 43 -0.07 15.08 -10.13
N ASN A 44 0.05 16.02 -11.08
CA ASN A 44 0.80 15.88 -12.33
C ASN A 44 2.23 16.45 -12.31
N SER A 45 2.81 16.72 -11.15
CA SER A 45 4.27 16.87 -11.03
C SER A 45 4.94 15.50 -11.18
N ARG A 46 4.99 14.99 -12.42
CA ARG A 46 5.71 13.76 -12.77
C ARG A 46 7.16 13.83 -12.24
N SER A 47 7.56 12.78 -11.50
CA SER A 47 8.94 12.31 -11.29
C SER A 47 9.65 12.54 -9.94
N ARG A 48 8.99 12.94 -8.85
CA ARG A 48 9.66 12.88 -7.53
C ARG A 48 8.69 12.47 -6.43
N PHE A 49 9.11 11.50 -5.62
CA PHE A 49 8.51 11.20 -4.32
C PHE A 49 8.57 12.46 -3.46
N ASP A 50 7.45 12.87 -2.88
CA ASP A 50 7.40 14.04 -2.00
C ASP A 50 7.69 13.60 -0.55
N PRO A 51 8.81 14.05 0.06
CA PRO A 51 9.17 13.65 1.41
C PRO A 51 8.10 14.00 2.45
N ALA A 52 7.40 15.14 2.30
CA ALA A 52 6.35 15.54 3.23
C ALA A 52 5.12 14.64 3.11
N ILE A 53 4.78 14.21 1.89
CA ILE A 53 3.68 13.25 1.68
C ILE A 53 4.04 11.88 2.25
N ALA A 54 5.25 11.37 2.01
CA ALA A 54 5.69 10.10 2.58
C ALA A 54 5.68 10.15 4.11
N HIS A 55 6.11 11.28 4.69
CA HIS A 55 6.03 11.52 6.12
C HIS A 55 4.58 11.45 6.61
N LEU A 56 3.67 12.24 6.02
CA LEU A 56 2.25 12.26 6.37
C LEU A 56 1.59 10.87 6.26
N GLN A 57 1.90 10.10 5.22
CA GLN A 57 1.37 8.74 5.03
C GLN A 57 1.78 7.82 6.20
N VAL A 58 3.03 7.89 6.66
CA VAL A 58 3.48 7.14 7.84
C VAL A 58 2.72 7.58 9.10
N LEU A 59 2.52 8.88 9.30
CA LEU A 59 1.79 9.39 10.46
C LEU A 59 0.33 8.92 10.46
N LEU A 60 -0.33 8.91 9.30
CA LEU A 60 -1.70 8.42 9.16
C LEU A 60 -1.78 6.91 9.42
N ASP A 61 -0.88 6.12 8.85
CA ASP A 61 -0.79 4.67 9.08
C ASP A 61 -0.72 4.35 10.59
N ARG A 62 0.11 5.09 11.35
CA ARG A 62 0.25 4.94 12.81
C ARG A 62 -1.04 5.12 13.61
N THR A 63 -2.02 5.84 13.05
CA THR A 63 -3.28 6.13 13.74
C THR A 63 -4.34 5.04 13.53
N GLY A 64 -4.09 4.08 12.64
CA GLY A 64 -5.09 3.11 12.17
C GLY A 64 -5.91 3.62 10.98
N SER A 65 -5.62 4.81 10.47
CA SER A 65 -6.17 5.31 9.21
C SER A 65 -5.16 5.09 8.09
N SER A 66 -5.20 3.91 7.51
CA SER A 66 -4.21 3.44 6.54
C SER A 66 -4.24 4.28 5.25
N PRO A 67 -3.09 4.70 4.70
CA PRO A 67 -2.98 5.23 3.34
C PRO A 67 -2.97 4.13 2.28
N GLY A 68 -3.05 2.86 2.68
CA GLY A 68 -2.69 1.73 1.83
C GLY A 68 -1.17 1.72 1.68
N VAL A 69 -0.67 1.91 0.46
CA VAL A 69 0.78 2.01 0.21
C VAL A 69 1.32 3.38 0.61
N ILE A 70 2.45 3.39 1.32
CA ILE A 70 3.28 4.57 1.51
C ILE A 70 4.10 4.74 0.23
N ASP A 71 3.71 5.69 -0.62
CA ASP A 71 4.26 5.90 -1.96
C ASP A 71 4.80 7.33 -2.18
N GLY A 72 4.68 8.23 -1.20
CA GLY A 72 5.13 9.61 -1.31
C GLY A 72 4.40 10.42 -2.39
N HIS A 73 3.19 10.00 -2.80
CA HIS A 73 2.39 10.67 -3.81
C HIS A 73 1.09 11.24 -3.24
N ASN A 74 0.76 12.45 -3.67
CA ASN A 74 -0.53 13.07 -3.36
C ASN A 74 -1.62 12.45 -4.26
N GLY A 75 -2.16 11.31 -3.83
CA GLY A 75 -3.20 10.56 -4.53
C GLY A 75 -4.49 10.42 -3.72
N GLU A 76 -5.54 9.87 -4.33
CA GLU A 76 -6.87 9.73 -3.71
C GLU A 76 -6.85 8.97 -2.38
N ASN A 77 -5.99 7.95 -2.24
CA ASN A 77 -5.89 7.19 -0.99
C ASN A 77 -5.35 8.02 0.18
N LEU A 78 -4.54 9.05 -0.08
CA LEU A 78 -4.12 9.99 0.97
C LEU A 78 -5.34 10.74 1.52
N GLY A 79 -6.21 11.25 0.64
CA GLY A 79 -7.45 11.91 1.06
C GLY A 79 -8.39 10.98 1.82
N LYS A 80 -8.47 9.70 1.43
CA LYS A 80 -9.23 8.67 2.16
C LYS A 80 -8.68 8.41 3.56
N ALA A 81 -7.36 8.36 3.71
CA ALA A 81 -6.70 8.20 5.00
C ALA A 81 -6.91 9.43 5.90
N ILE A 82 -6.86 10.65 5.34
CA ILE A 82 -7.21 11.86 6.07
C ILE A 82 -8.68 11.81 6.52
N ALA A 83 -9.61 11.45 5.64
CA ALA A 83 -11.03 11.32 5.98
C ALA A 83 -11.29 10.27 7.08
N GLY A 84 -10.60 9.14 7.04
CA GLY A 84 -10.67 8.13 8.10
C GLY A 84 -10.17 8.67 9.44
N PHE A 85 -9.08 9.44 9.43
CA PHE A 85 -8.53 10.07 10.62
C PHE A 85 -9.46 11.16 11.16
N GLU A 86 -10.05 11.99 10.31
CA GLU A 86 -11.06 13.00 10.68
C GLU A 86 -12.23 12.35 11.44
N ILE A 87 -12.75 11.22 10.94
CA ILE A 87 -13.81 10.46 11.62
C ILE A 87 -13.35 9.98 13.01
N MET A 88 -12.14 9.41 13.10
CA MET A 88 -11.57 8.95 14.38
C MET A 88 -11.39 10.09 15.39
N GLN A 89 -11.10 11.30 14.90
CA GLN A 89 -10.87 12.48 15.72
C GLN A 89 -12.13 13.33 15.94
N HIS A 90 -13.28 12.92 15.39
CA HIS A 90 -14.52 13.71 15.40
C HIS A 90 -14.35 15.11 14.80
N LEU A 91 -13.57 15.21 13.73
CA LEU A 91 -13.40 16.42 12.91
C LEU A 91 -14.42 16.46 11.77
N PRO A 92 -14.65 17.63 11.14
CA PRO A 92 -15.33 17.71 9.86
C PRO A 92 -14.65 16.78 8.84
N VAL A 93 -15.45 16.00 8.09
CA VAL A 93 -14.91 15.02 7.14
C VAL A 93 -14.90 15.61 5.74
N ASP A 94 -13.72 16.04 5.27
CA ASP A 94 -13.53 16.53 3.90
C ASP A 94 -12.31 15.91 3.18
N GLY A 95 -11.52 15.10 3.91
CA GLY A 95 -10.37 14.38 3.38
C GLY A 95 -9.20 15.29 3.00
N LYS A 96 -9.13 16.50 3.56
CA LYS A 96 -8.07 17.47 3.25
C LYS A 96 -7.18 17.70 4.45
N LEU A 97 -5.89 17.89 4.16
CA LEU A 97 -4.96 18.24 5.20
C LEU A 97 -5.19 19.70 5.60
N ASP A 98 -5.67 19.92 6.82
CA ASP A 98 -5.89 21.23 7.40
C ASP A 98 -5.14 21.36 8.76
N PRO A 99 -5.12 22.55 9.39
CA PRO A 99 -4.45 22.75 10.66
C PRO A 99 -4.99 21.88 11.81
N ASP A 100 -6.28 21.50 11.79
CA ASP A 100 -6.88 20.67 12.85
C ASP A 100 -6.45 19.21 12.71
N VAL A 101 -6.35 18.69 11.48
CA VAL A 101 -5.77 17.38 11.18
C VAL A 101 -4.30 17.35 11.58
N ILE A 102 -3.51 18.33 11.11
CA ILE A 102 -2.07 18.42 11.40
C ILE A 102 -1.82 18.46 12.91
N GLY A 103 -2.57 19.27 13.65
CA GLY A 103 -2.39 19.44 15.10
C GLY A 103 -2.70 18.19 15.93
N ARG A 104 -3.35 17.16 15.35
CA ARG A 104 -3.72 15.91 16.04
C ARG A 104 -2.89 14.70 15.61
N LEU A 105 -2.11 14.79 14.55
CA LEU A 105 -1.26 13.69 14.11
C LEU A 105 -0.09 13.51 15.08
N PRO A 106 0.16 12.28 15.57
CA PRO A 106 1.29 12.01 16.46
C PRO A 106 2.60 11.97 15.66
N ASP A 107 3.40 13.03 15.78
CA ASP A 107 4.71 13.17 15.14
C ASP A 107 5.83 13.22 16.21
N ASP A 108 5.94 12.13 16.98
CA ASP A 108 6.86 12.00 18.12
C ASP A 108 8.02 11.01 17.88
N ALA A 109 8.04 10.36 16.72
CA ALA A 109 9.05 9.37 16.35
C ALA A 109 9.39 9.43 14.85
N PRO A 110 10.64 9.16 14.46
CA PRO A 110 11.05 9.20 13.05
C PRO A 110 10.17 8.32 12.16
N ALA A 111 9.73 8.86 11.02
CA ALA A 111 8.93 8.15 10.03
C ALA A 111 9.72 7.08 9.27
N ILE A 112 11.01 7.34 9.02
CA ILE A 112 11.95 6.43 8.36
C ILE A 112 13.08 6.08 9.33
N GLN A 113 13.41 4.80 9.45
CA GLN A 113 14.52 4.30 10.27
C GLN A 113 15.35 3.25 9.53
N PRO A 114 16.61 3.01 9.96
CA PRO A 114 17.41 1.92 9.43
C PRO A 114 16.88 0.57 9.89
N TYR A 115 16.87 -0.40 8.98
CA TYR A 115 16.59 -1.80 9.21
C TYR A 115 17.74 -2.65 8.66
N VAL A 116 18.28 -3.54 9.49
CA VAL A 116 19.29 -4.51 9.06
C VAL A 116 18.58 -5.72 8.50
N ILE A 117 18.80 -6.00 7.21
CA ILE A 117 18.22 -7.15 6.52
C ILE A 117 18.70 -8.43 7.19
N SER A 118 17.76 -9.26 7.62
CA SER A 118 18.04 -10.55 8.26
C SER A 118 18.15 -11.68 7.23
N GLU A 119 18.77 -12.79 7.62
CA GLU A 119 18.77 -14.03 6.82
C GLU A 119 17.34 -14.53 6.52
N ASP A 120 16.38 -14.29 7.42
CA ASP A 120 14.99 -14.68 7.25
C ASP A 120 14.28 -13.88 6.15
N ASP A 121 14.76 -12.69 5.82
CA ASP A 121 14.20 -11.89 4.73
C ASP A 121 14.49 -12.50 3.36
N GLY A 122 15.61 -13.22 3.23
CA GLY A 122 15.97 -13.97 2.03
C GLY A 122 15.27 -15.33 1.88
N LYS A 123 14.52 -15.79 2.89
CA LYS A 123 13.85 -17.09 2.85
C LYS A 123 12.51 -17.04 2.12
N ASP A 124 12.15 -18.19 1.54
CA ASP A 124 10.88 -18.47 0.86
C ASP A 124 10.59 -17.53 -0.34
N LEU A 125 11.67 -17.11 -1.01
CA LEU A 125 11.57 -16.37 -2.26
C LEU A 125 11.36 -17.31 -3.45
N VAL A 126 10.72 -16.80 -4.50
CA VAL A 126 10.54 -17.49 -5.78
C VAL A 126 11.14 -16.66 -6.91
N ASP A 127 11.69 -17.31 -7.94
CA ASP A 127 12.37 -16.58 -9.03
C ASP A 127 11.44 -15.61 -9.78
N ARG A 128 10.16 -15.98 -9.93
CA ARG A 128 9.13 -15.16 -10.57
C ARG A 128 7.72 -15.68 -10.28
N ILE A 129 6.73 -14.81 -10.43
CA ILE A 129 5.31 -15.16 -10.49
C ILE A 129 4.82 -15.05 -11.95
N PRO A 130 4.50 -16.17 -12.62
CA PRO A 130 3.92 -16.14 -13.97
C PRO A 130 2.60 -15.39 -14.00
N LYS A 131 2.26 -14.71 -15.10
CA LYS A 131 0.94 -14.07 -15.27
C LYS A 131 -0.19 -15.09 -15.48
N ASP A 132 0.13 -16.24 -16.07
CA ASP A 132 -0.84 -17.29 -16.37
C ASP A 132 -1.14 -18.15 -15.12
N TYR A 133 -2.42 -18.25 -14.77
CA TYR A 133 -2.88 -19.06 -13.64
C TYR A 133 -2.61 -20.55 -13.83
N ALA A 134 -2.58 -21.07 -15.06
CA ALA A 134 -2.20 -22.47 -15.27
C ALA A 134 -0.74 -22.76 -14.89
N GLU A 135 0.15 -21.77 -15.06
CA GLU A 135 1.54 -21.88 -14.63
C GLU A 135 1.67 -21.66 -13.13
N GLN A 136 0.95 -20.69 -12.56
CA GLN A 136 0.90 -20.49 -11.11
C GLN A 136 0.39 -21.74 -10.37
N ALA A 137 -0.60 -22.45 -10.92
CA ALA A 137 -1.15 -23.67 -10.34
C ALA A 137 -0.14 -24.84 -10.25
N LYS A 138 0.97 -24.77 -10.99
CA LYS A 138 2.06 -25.77 -10.96
C LYS A 138 3.14 -25.43 -9.94
N MET A 139 3.13 -24.22 -9.38
CA MET A 139 4.13 -23.78 -8.41
C MET A 139 3.90 -24.45 -7.05
N HIS A 140 4.94 -24.47 -6.20
CA HIS A 140 4.83 -24.97 -4.83
C HIS A 140 4.12 -23.96 -3.91
N HIS A 141 4.46 -22.67 -4.04
CA HIS A 141 3.79 -21.54 -3.39
C HIS A 141 3.98 -20.26 -4.23
N LEU A 142 3.15 -19.24 -4.00
CA LEU A 142 3.24 -17.93 -4.66
C LEU A 142 3.95 -16.92 -3.74
N GLY A 143 5.26 -17.11 -3.54
CA GLY A 143 6.09 -16.31 -2.62
C GLY A 143 6.44 -14.92 -3.14
N TYR A 144 7.16 -14.14 -2.35
CA TYR A 144 7.79 -12.91 -2.82
C TYR A 144 8.90 -13.22 -3.84
N THR A 145 9.13 -12.32 -4.78
CA THR A 145 10.16 -12.46 -5.82
C THR A 145 11.50 -11.85 -5.45
N SER A 146 11.55 -11.06 -4.38
CA SER A 146 12.78 -10.45 -3.89
C SER A 146 12.68 -10.05 -2.42
N ILE A 147 13.85 -9.86 -1.78
CA ILE A 147 13.93 -9.24 -0.45
C ILE A 147 13.30 -7.83 -0.47
N ALA A 148 13.53 -7.08 -1.56
CA ALA A 148 13.01 -5.72 -1.67
C ALA A 148 11.48 -5.67 -1.67
N GLU A 149 10.82 -6.59 -2.38
CA GLU A 149 9.35 -6.72 -2.37
C GLU A 149 8.84 -7.11 -0.98
N LYS A 150 9.44 -8.14 -0.36
CA LYS A 150 9.08 -8.61 0.99
C LYS A 150 9.20 -7.52 2.04
N LEU A 151 10.28 -6.74 2.01
CA LEU A 151 10.50 -5.64 2.95
C LEU A 151 9.61 -4.45 2.64
N ALA A 152 9.39 -4.11 1.37
CA ALA A 152 8.44 -3.05 1.01
C ALA A 152 7.05 -3.36 1.57
N GLU A 153 6.50 -4.56 1.37
CA GLU A 153 5.20 -4.94 1.95
C GLU A 153 5.23 -4.99 3.49
N ARG A 154 6.29 -5.54 4.11
CA ARG A 154 6.41 -5.58 5.58
C ARG A 154 6.33 -4.19 6.21
N PHE A 155 6.90 -3.19 5.55
CA PHE A 155 6.92 -1.81 6.03
C PHE A 155 5.88 -0.91 5.34
N HIS A 156 4.88 -1.51 4.68
CA HIS A 156 3.72 -0.85 4.05
C HIS A 156 4.10 0.13 2.93
N MET A 157 5.24 -0.08 2.26
CA MET A 157 5.81 0.83 1.26
C MET A 157 5.50 0.38 -0.17
N ASP A 158 5.37 1.34 -1.07
CA ASP A 158 5.59 1.09 -2.50
C ASP A 158 7.06 0.69 -2.75
N ILE A 159 7.27 -0.33 -3.59
CA ILE A 159 8.61 -0.85 -3.85
C ILE A 159 9.54 0.18 -4.53
N ASN A 160 9.00 1.13 -5.29
CA ASN A 160 9.81 2.16 -5.94
C ASN A 160 10.21 3.24 -4.94
N LEU A 161 9.32 3.62 -4.00
CA LEU A 161 9.71 4.50 -2.89
C LEU A 161 10.78 3.83 -2.03
N PHE A 162 10.60 2.56 -1.68
CA PHE A 162 11.58 1.78 -0.91
C PHE A 162 12.95 1.74 -1.62
N LYS A 163 12.99 1.50 -2.93
CA LYS A 163 14.23 1.55 -3.72
C LYS A 163 14.83 2.95 -3.81
N ALA A 164 14.00 3.98 -3.90
CA ALA A 164 14.46 5.36 -3.99
C ALA A 164 15.11 5.86 -2.69
N LEU A 165 14.65 5.38 -1.54
CA LEU A 165 15.27 5.60 -0.23
C LEU A 165 16.57 4.81 -0.02
N ASN A 166 16.82 3.80 -0.85
CA ASN A 166 17.95 2.90 -0.76
C ASN A 166 18.74 2.84 -2.08
N PRO A 167 19.23 3.99 -2.57
CA PRO A 167 19.91 4.04 -3.86
C PRO A 167 21.19 3.19 -3.83
N GLY A 168 21.28 2.23 -4.76
CA GLY A 168 22.45 1.35 -4.88
C GLY A 168 22.47 0.17 -3.90
N ALA A 169 21.44 -0.01 -3.08
CA ALA A 169 21.37 -1.17 -2.19
C ALA A 169 21.30 -2.48 -2.97
N SER A 170 22.01 -3.51 -2.48
CA SER A 170 21.97 -4.85 -3.05
C SER A 170 20.80 -5.69 -2.53
N PHE A 171 20.19 -5.24 -1.42
CA PHE A 171 19.17 -5.92 -0.65
C PHE A 171 19.59 -7.31 -0.18
N ALA A 172 20.81 -7.42 0.36
CA ALA A 172 21.37 -8.66 0.90
C ALA A 172 21.32 -8.70 2.43
N ALA A 173 21.31 -9.90 3.01
CA ALA A 173 21.38 -10.07 4.47
C ALA A 173 22.63 -9.37 5.06
N GLY A 174 22.43 -8.71 6.20
CA GLY A 174 23.43 -7.87 6.87
C GLY A 174 23.52 -6.44 6.36
N GLU A 175 22.92 -6.11 5.21
CA GLU A 175 22.85 -4.74 4.70
C GLU A 175 21.85 -3.90 5.52
N SER A 176 22.16 -2.62 5.73
CA SER A 176 21.26 -1.68 6.40
C SER A 176 20.51 -0.85 5.35
N VAL A 177 19.18 -0.88 5.40
CA VAL A 177 18.29 -0.15 4.49
C VAL A 177 17.36 0.78 5.26
N SER A 178 16.98 1.91 4.67
CA SER A 178 15.99 2.84 5.20
C SER A 178 14.57 2.34 4.88
N VAL A 179 13.75 2.16 5.91
CA VAL A 179 12.36 1.68 5.80
C VAL A 179 11.40 2.64 6.51
N ALA A 180 10.15 2.67 6.06
CA ALA A 180 9.08 3.31 6.81
C ALA A 180 8.83 2.58 8.13
N MET A 181 8.37 3.33 9.13
CA MET A 181 8.04 2.83 10.46
C MET A 181 6.51 2.95 10.68
N PRO A 182 5.72 2.02 10.10
CA PRO A 182 4.28 2.00 10.28
C PRO A 182 3.88 1.77 11.74
N GLY A 183 2.59 2.00 12.03
CA GLY A 183 2.01 1.75 13.34
C GLY A 183 2.06 0.29 13.76
N ALA A 184 1.96 0.07 15.06
CA ALA A 184 1.58 -1.26 15.53
C ALA A 184 0.17 -1.59 15.03
N ALA A 185 -0.01 -2.83 14.56
CA ALA A 185 -1.30 -3.30 14.08
C ALA A 185 -2.41 -3.04 15.11
N ARG A 186 -3.51 -2.45 14.66
CA ARG A 186 -4.67 -2.15 15.48
C ARG A 186 -5.20 -3.43 16.13
N SER A 187 -5.65 -3.29 17.37
CA SER A 187 -6.23 -4.38 18.15
C SER A 187 -7.59 -3.98 18.68
N GLY A 188 -8.41 -4.96 19.03
CA GLY A 188 -9.77 -4.74 19.47
C GLY A 188 -10.71 -5.80 18.94
N GLN A 189 -12.01 -5.60 19.15
CA GLN A 189 -13.05 -6.47 18.58
C GLN A 189 -13.91 -5.67 17.64
N VAL A 190 -13.76 -5.94 16.34
CA VAL A 190 -14.68 -5.41 15.32
C VAL A 190 -16.04 -6.06 15.51
N LYS A 191 -17.10 -5.26 15.45
CA LYS A 191 -18.51 -5.69 15.50
C LYS A 191 -19.26 -5.39 14.22
N ARG A 192 -18.85 -4.35 13.49
CA ARG A 192 -19.40 -3.96 12.20
C ARG A 192 -18.26 -3.52 11.28
N ILE A 193 -18.33 -3.95 10.03
CA ILE A 193 -17.48 -3.49 8.94
C ILE A 193 -18.39 -2.75 7.96
N GLU A 194 -17.99 -1.57 7.52
CA GLU A 194 -18.63 -0.88 6.39
C GLU A 194 -17.69 -0.91 5.19
N ALA A 195 -18.18 -1.37 4.05
CA ALA A 195 -17.52 -1.32 2.76
C ALA A 195 -18.17 -0.20 1.93
N HIS A 196 -17.55 0.98 1.93
CA HIS A 196 -18.04 2.18 1.24
C HIS A 196 -17.64 2.12 -0.24
N LYS A 197 -18.59 1.79 -1.10
CA LYS A 197 -18.36 1.52 -2.53
C LYS A 197 -17.89 2.74 -3.29
N LYS A 198 -18.52 3.91 -3.11
CA LYS A 198 -18.15 5.12 -3.87
C LYS A 198 -16.80 5.69 -3.45
N SER A 199 -16.52 5.75 -2.14
CA SER A 199 -15.23 6.26 -1.66
C SER A 199 -14.12 5.22 -1.78
N GLY A 200 -14.45 3.94 -1.96
CA GLY A 200 -13.48 2.85 -2.02
C GLY A 200 -12.73 2.73 -0.69
N GLN A 201 -13.47 2.52 0.40
CA GLN A 201 -12.93 2.36 1.75
C GLN A 201 -13.60 1.22 2.50
N VAL A 202 -12.84 0.60 3.39
CA VAL A 202 -13.36 -0.31 4.42
C VAL A 202 -13.13 0.32 5.78
N MET A 203 -14.18 0.44 6.58
CA MET A 203 -14.16 0.98 7.93
C MET A 203 -14.54 -0.10 8.94
N ALA A 204 -13.75 -0.24 10.00
CA ALA A 204 -13.91 -1.29 11.00
C ALA A 204 -14.31 -0.68 12.36
N PHE A 205 -15.51 -1.00 12.83
CA PHE A 205 -16.11 -0.37 14.02
C PHE A 205 -16.20 -1.33 15.21
N ALA A 206 -15.96 -0.78 16.40
CA ALA A 206 -16.22 -1.45 17.67
C ALA A 206 -17.71 -1.49 18.01
N LYS A 207 -18.04 -2.11 19.16
CA LYS A 207 -19.43 -2.26 19.63
C LYS A 207 -20.12 -0.93 19.93
N ASP A 208 -19.36 0.05 20.44
CA ASP A 208 -19.85 1.37 20.82
C ASP A 208 -19.95 2.34 19.64
N GLY A 209 -19.60 1.89 18.43
CA GLY A 209 -19.59 2.71 17.23
C GLY A 209 -18.30 3.49 16.99
N SER A 210 -17.28 3.35 17.86
CA SER A 210 -15.96 3.91 17.60
C SER A 210 -15.30 3.26 16.37
N LEU A 211 -14.66 4.07 15.54
CA LEU A 211 -13.89 3.61 14.39
C LEU A 211 -12.52 3.12 14.89
N LEU A 212 -12.24 1.83 14.71
CA LEU A 212 -10.97 1.20 15.14
C LEU A 212 -9.88 1.36 14.09
N ALA A 213 -10.27 1.24 12.82
CA ALA A 213 -9.38 1.33 11.67
C ALA A 213 -10.16 1.68 10.39
N ALA A 214 -9.50 2.36 9.46
CA ALA A 214 -10.00 2.68 8.14
C ALA A 214 -8.94 2.35 7.07
N TYR A 215 -9.36 1.72 5.98
CA TYR A 215 -8.47 1.24 4.92
C TYR A 215 -8.99 1.71 3.55
N PRO A 216 -8.11 2.15 2.63
CA PRO A 216 -8.50 2.25 1.24
C PRO A 216 -8.75 0.85 0.70
N ALA A 217 -9.70 0.76 -0.22
CA ALA A 217 -10.11 -0.51 -0.79
C ALA A 217 -10.39 -0.37 -2.28
N THR A 218 -10.15 -1.44 -3.02
CA THR A 218 -10.80 -1.63 -4.32
C THR A 218 -12.05 -2.46 -4.10
N ILE A 219 -13.21 -1.87 -4.39
CA ILE A 219 -14.52 -2.51 -4.30
C ILE A 219 -15.10 -2.57 -5.72
N GLY A 220 -15.88 -3.61 -6.02
CA GLY A 220 -16.31 -4.03 -7.36
C GLY A 220 -16.63 -2.89 -8.33
N SER A 221 -16.23 -3.05 -9.60
CA SER A 221 -16.53 -2.08 -10.66
C SER A 221 -18.02 -2.08 -11.02
N GLU A 222 -18.47 -1.10 -11.79
CA GLU A 222 -19.82 -1.10 -12.37
C GLU A 222 -20.08 -2.36 -13.24
N GLU A 223 -19.05 -2.87 -13.91
CA GLU A 223 -19.12 -4.08 -14.76
C GLU A 223 -19.22 -5.37 -13.95
N THR A 224 -18.67 -5.38 -12.74
CA THR A 224 -18.68 -6.52 -11.80
C THR A 224 -18.93 -6.01 -10.38
N PRO A 225 -20.18 -5.62 -10.07
CA PRO A 225 -20.50 -4.93 -8.84
C PRO A 225 -20.32 -5.85 -7.63
N SER A 226 -19.82 -5.29 -6.54
CA SER A 226 -19.87 -5.95 -5.24
C SER A 226 -21.31 -6.17 -4.78
N PRO A 227 -21.54 -7.10 -3.83
CA PRO A 227 -22.85 -7.30 -3.23
C PRO A 227 -23.42 -6.01 -2.63
N THR A 228 -24.73 -6.00 -2.41
CA THR A 228 -25.44 -4.89 -1.75
C THR A 228 -26.07 -5.36 -0.46
N GLY A 229 -26.26 -4.42 0.47
CA GLY A 229 -26.91 -4.70 1.75
C GLY A 229 -25.96 -5.30 2.77
N THR A 230 -26.51 -6.16 3.63
CA THR A 230 -25.86 -6.61 4.86
C THR A 230 -25.52 -8.10 4.80
N HIS A 231 -24.25 -8.41 5.04
CA HIS A 231 -23.70 -9.76 5.11
C HIS A 231 -23.07 -10.01 6.49
N LYS A 232 -22.58 -11.23 6.69
CA LYS A 232 -21.81 -11.58 7.87
C LYS A 232 -20.52 -12.27 7.49
N VAL A 233 -19.49 -12.09 8.30
CA VAL A 233 -18.26 -12.88 8.24
C VAL A 233 -18.60 -14.33 8.58
N LYS A 234 -18.30 -15.26 7.67
CA LYS A 234 -18.40 -16.71 7.89
C LYS A 234 -17.14 -17.29 8.52
N GLY A 235 -15.98 -16.78 8.13
CA GLY A 235 -14.69 -17.24 8.62
C GLY A 235 -13.54 -16.43 8.05
N VAL A 236 -12.35 -16.70 8.58
CA VAL A 236 -11.09 -16.10 8.14
C VAL A 236 -10.14 -17.22 7.79
N ALA A 237 -9.59 -17.20 6.59
CA ALA A 237 -8.53 -18.09 6.14
C ALA A 237 -7.24 -17.28 5.95
N ARG A 238 -6.19 -17.63 6.69
CA ARG A 238 -4.84 -17.06 6.52
C ARG A 238 -4.03 -17.95 5.57
N MET A 239 -3.25 -17.31 4.71
CA MET A 239 -2.51 -17.92 3.61
C MET A 239 -3.36 -18.92 2.81
N PRO A 240 -4.54 -18.51 2.31
CA PRO A 240 -5.43 -19.44 1.62
C PRO A 240 -4.86 -19.86 0.26
N PRO A 241 -5.09 -21.11 -0.19
CA PRO A 241 -5.01 -21.41 -1.62
C PRO A 241 -6.17 -20.72 -2.35
N TYR A 242 -6.04 -20.54 -3.67
CA TYR A 242 -7.08 -19.93 -4.48
C TYR A 242 -7.63 -20.90 -5.53
N THR A 243 -8.96 -21.05 -5.57
CA THR A 243 -9.63 -21.84 -6.61
C THR A 243 -10.18 -20.90 -7.66
N TYR A 244 -9.53 -20.86 -8.82
CA TYR A 244 -10.01 -20.14 -9.99
C TYR A 244 -10.97 -21.02 -10.78
N ASN A 245 -12.17 -20.51 -11.03
CA ASN A 245 -13.17 -21.13 -11.90
C ASN A 245 -13.57 -20.12 -12.99
N PRO A 246 -13.20 -20.35 -14.27
CA PRO A 246 -13.47 -19.40 -15.34
C PRO A 246 -14.97 -19.13 -15.59
N LYS A 247 -15.84 -20.04 -15.15
CA LYS A 247 -17.31 -19.89 -15.27
C LYS A 247 -17.92 -19.01 -14.17
N ILE A 248 -17.21 -18.82 -13.06
CA ILE A 248 -17.71 -18.10 -11.88
C ILE A 248 -16.94 -16.78 -11.70
N ASN A 249 -15.62 -16.81 -11.87
CA ASN A 249 -14.77 -15.63 -11.64
C ASN A 249 -14.74 -14.73 -12.89
N PHE A 250 -13.96 -15.11 -13.89
CA PHE A 250 -13.78 -14.42 -15.18
C PHE A 250 -12.94 -15.31 -16.10
N GLN A 251 -12.95 -15.08 -17.40
CA GLN A 251 -12.10 -15.81 -18.35
C GLN A 251 -10.72 -15.12 -18.48
N LEU A 252 -9.69 -15.69 -17.85
CA LEU A 252 -8.30 -15.26 -17.97
C LEU A 252 -7.55 -16.07 -19.03
N GLY A 253 -7.29 -15.46 -20.19
CA GLY A 253 -6.55 -16.09 -21.28
C GLY A 253 -7.21 -17.40 -21.73
N SER A 254 -6.39 -18.43 -22.01
CA SER A 254 -6.84 -19.75 -22.46
C SER A 254 -7.17 -20.73 -21.32
N ASN A 255 -7.46 -20.23 -20.12
CA ASN A 255 -7.76 -21.06 -18.95
C ASN A 255 -9.23 -21.46 -18.92
N TRP A 256 -9.57 -22.61 -19.50
CA TRP A 256 -10.95 -23.12 -19.60
C TRP A 256 -11.37 -24.08 -18.47
N LYS A 257 -10.44 -24.42 -17.57
CA LYS A 257 -10.62 -25.41 -16.50
C LYS A 257 -10.52 -24.75 -15.13
N ILE A 258 -11.09 -25.41 -14.12
CA ILE A 258 -10.86 -25.04 -12.73
C ILE A 258 -9.38 -25.25 -12.39
N LEU A 259 -8.76 -24.24 -11.79
CA LEU A 259 -7.37 -24.27 -11.35
C LEU A 259 -7.31 -24.06 -9.84
N LYS A 260 -6.36 -24.73 -9.19
CA LYS A 260 -6.04 -24.53 -7.78
C LYS A 260 -4.64 -23.94 -7.69
N LEU A 261 -4.58 -22.68 -7.29
CA LEU A 261 -3.34 -21.94 -7.10
C LEU A 261 -2.89 -22.12 -5.64
N PRO A 262 -1.60 -22.35 -5.40
CA PRO A 262 -1.10 -22.54 -4.04
C PRO A 262 -1.10 -21.22 -3.27
N SER A 263 -0.96 -21.30 -1.95
CA SER A 263 -0.91 -20.14 -1.06
C SER A 263 0.35 -19.29 -1.28
N GLY A 264 0.30 -18.04 -0.81
CA GLY A 264 1.46 -17.14 -0.82
C GLY A 264 1.03 -15.67 -0.83
N PRO A 265 1.91 -14.72 -0.48
CA PRO A 265 1.60 -13.28 -0.56
C PRO A 265 1.26 -12.83 -1.98
N ASN A 266 1.84 -13.48 -2.99
CA ASN A 266 1.55 -13.22 -4.40
C ASN A 266 0.35 -14.01 -4.95
N ASN A 267 -0.46 -14.61 -4.08
CA ASN A 267 -1.71 -15.26 -4.47
C ASN A 267 -2.74 -14.21 -4.93
N PRO A 268 -3.62 -14.51 -5.91
CA PRO A 268 -4.68 -13.59 -6.35
C PRO A 268 -5.59 -13.02 -5.25
N VAL A 269 -5.72 -13.71 -4.10
CA VAL A 269 -6.46 -13.21 -2.93
C VAL A 269 -5.56 -12.79 -1.76
N GLY A 270 -4.25 -12.67 -2.00
CA GLY A 270 -3.26 -12.23 -1.03
C GLY A 270 -3.09 -13.17 0.16
N THR A 271 -2.68 -12.61 1.29
CA THR A 271 -2.34 -13.37 2.50
C THR A 271 -3.56 -13.75 3.35
N VAL A 272 -4.73 -13.15 3.13
CA VAL A 272 -5.95 -13.43 3.89
C VAL A 272 -7.20 -13.39 3.03
N TRP A 273 -8.12 -14.32 3.31
CA TRP A 273 -9.51 -14.29 2.84
C TRP A 273 -10.48 -14.23 4.04
N ILE A 274 -11.28 -13.18 4.11
CA ILE A 274 -12.42 -13.05 5.05
C ILE A 274 -13.69 -13.40 4.27
N ASP A 275 -14.25 -14.58 4.54
CA ASP A 275 -15.41 -15.13 3.84
C ASP A 275 -16.70 -14.45 4.28
N LEU A 276 -17.57 -14.09 3.33
CA LEU A 276 -18.88 -13.49 3.61
C LEU A 276 -20.02 -14.49 3.38
N THR A 277 -21.19 -14.21 3.93
CA THR A 277 -22.39 -15.06 3.75
C THR A 277 -22.90 -15.15 2.33
N ASP A 278 -22.54 -14.21 1.45
CA ASP A 278 -22.82 -14.31 0.03
C ASP A 278 -21.82 -15.26 -0.63
N PRO A 279 -22.25 -16.31 -1.34
CA PRO A 279 -21.33 -17.18 -2.05
C PRO A 279 -20.39 -16.39 -2.96
N THR A 280 -19.10 -16.76 -2.96
CA THR A 280 -18.05 -16.22 -3.85
C THR A 280 -17.49 -14.83 -3.54
N TYR A 281 -17.99 -14.14 -2.50
CA TYR A 281 -17.50 -12.81 -2.11
C TYR A 281 -16.75 -12.82 -0.78
N GLY A 282 -15.73 -11.97 -0.69
CA GLY A 282 -14.88 -11.84 0.47
C GLY A 282 -14.17 -10.50 0.53
N ILE A 283 -13.63 -10.19 1.71
CA ILE A 283 -12.62 -9.14 1.91
C ILE A 283 -11.27 -9.84 1.93
N HIS A 284 -10.35 -9.43 1.06
CA HIS A 284 -9.10 -10.17 0.88
C HIS A 284 -7.91 -9.26 0.54
N GLY A 285 -6.70 -9.82 0.64
CA GLY A 285 -5.46 -9.14 0.29
C GLY A 285 -5.23 -9.07 -1.22
N THR A 286 -4.04 -8.68 -1.66
CA THR A 286 -3.74 -8.58 -3.09
C THR A 286 -2.25 -8.78 -3.33
N PRO A 287 -1.87 -9.38 -4.47
CA PRO A 287 -0.46 -9.43 -4.89
C PRO A 287 0.03 -8.11 -5.50
N ASN A 288 -0.85 -7.10 -5.64
CA ASN A 288 -0.52 -5.79 -6.21
C ASN A 288 -1.10 -4.68 -5.31
N PRO A 289 -0.50 -4.41 -4.13
CA PRO A 289 -1.01 -3.42 -3.19
C PRO A 289 -1.02 -1.99 -3.75
N GLU A 290 -0.13 -1.68 -4.69
CA GLU A 290 -0.04 -0.37 -5.35
C GLU A 290 -1.27 -0.02 -6.21
N LEU A 291 -2.09 -1.02 -6.56
CA LEU A 291 -3.31 -0.86 -7.36
C LEU A 291 -4.58 -0.65 -6.52
N ILE A 292 -4.50 -0.69 -5.20
CA ILE A 292 -5.65 -0.45 -4.32
C ILE A 292 -6.20 0.96 -4.55
N GLY A 293 -7.49 1.04 -4.87
CA GLY A 293 -8.18 2.29 -5.21
C GLY A 293 -7.84 2.87 -6.60
N LYS A 294 -6.97 2.22 -7.39
CA LYS A 294 -6.54 2.70 -8.72
C LYS A 294 -7.03 1.81 -9.88
N ALA A 295 -7.46 0.60 -9.59
CA ALA A 295 -8.01 -0.36 -10.56
C ALA A 295 -9.33 -0.94 -10.04
N GLY A 296 -10.22 -1.35 -10.95
CA GLY A 296 -11.47 -2.04 -10.60
C GLY A 296 -11.23 -3.49 -10.11
N SER A 297 -12.16 -4.02 -9.32
CA SER A 297 -12.21 -5.44 -8.99
C SER A 297 -13.33 -6.20 -9.67
N HIS A 298 -13.16 -7.52 -9.80
CA HIS A 298 -14.17 -8.47 -10.25
C HIS A 298 -15.20 -8.80 -9.15
N GLY A 299 -15.64 -7.78 -8.39
CA GLY A 299 -16.70 -7.90 -7.38
C GLY A 299 -16.25 -8.05 -5.91
N CYS A 300 -15.07 -8.57 -5.60
CA CYS A 300 -14.57 -8.66 -4.22
C CYS A 300 -14.03 -7.33 -3.67
N VAL A 301 -13.94 -7.24 -2.33
CA VAL A 301 -13.29 -6.12 -1.62
C VAL A 301 -11.82 -6.46 -1.44
N ARG A 302 -10.93 -5.71 -2.11
CA ARG A 302 -9.49 -5.89 -2.00
C ARG A 302 -8.89 -4.84 -1.10
N LEU A 303 -8.01 -5.26 -0.21
CA LEU A 303 -7.13 -4.44 0.61
C LEU A 303 -5.68 -4.80 0.31
N THR A 304 -4.72 -4.01 0.81
CA THR A 304 -3.32 -4.45 0.87
C THR A 304 -3.21 -5.67 1.80
N ASN A 305 -2.11 -6.44 1.69
CA ASN A 305 -1.93 -7.63 2.52
C ASN A 305 -1.85 -7.29 4.02
N TRP A 306 -1.15 -6.20 4.39
CA TRP A 306 -1.05 -5.76 5.78
C TRP A 306 -2.40 -5.26 6.34
N ASP A 307 -3.16 -4.48 5.57
CA ASP A 307 -4.46 -3.98 6.01
C ASP A 307 -5.46 -5.12 6.25
N VAL A 308 -5.49 -6.12 5.35
CA VAL A 308 -6.38 -7.28 5.55
C VAL A 308 -5.91 -8.16 6.71
N GLU A 309 -4.59 -8.29 6.94
CA GLU A 309 -4.05 -9.05 8.07
C GLU A 309 -4.41 -8.43 9.42
N GLU A 310 -4.35 -7.10 9.51
CA GLU A 310 -4.78 -6.32 10.66
C GLU A 310 -6.28 -6.50 10.90
N LEU A 311 -7.12 -6.26 9.87
CA LEU A 311 -8.56 -6.45 9.97
C LEU A 311 -8.91 -7.88 10.41
N ALA A 312 -8.23 -8.87 9.82
CA ALA A 312 -8.38 -10.29 10.16
C ALA A 312 -8.02 -10.62 11.61
N GLY A 313 -7.12 -9.84 12.22
CA GLY A 313 -6.78 -9.95 13.64
C GLY A 313 -7.90 -9.49 14.58
N MET A 314 -8.79 -8.62 14.11
CA MET A 314 -9.85 -8.01 14.92
C MET A 314 -11.25 -8.58 14.67
N VAL A 315 -11.46 -9.35 13.60
CA VAL A 315 -12.78 -9.89 13.19
C VAL A 315 -13.01 -11.32 13.68
N LYS A 316 -14.29 -11.68 13.84
CA LYS A 316 -14.74 -13.05 14.19
C LYS A 316 -15.94 -13.44 13.33
N PRO A 317 -16.23 -14.75 13.17
CA PRO A 317 -17.48 -15.19 12.56
C PRO A 317 -18.70 -14.50 13.19
N GLY A 318 -19.64 -14.08 12.35
CA GLY A 318 -20.86 -13.36 12.74
C GLY A 318 -20.73 -11.84 12.77
N VAL A 319 -19.54 -11.26 12.64
CA VAL A 319 -19.36 -9.81 12.44
C VAL A 319 -20.16 -9.36 11.22
N VAL A 320 -20.88 -8.25 11.37
CA VAL A 320 -21.73 -7.68 10.32
C VAL A 320 -20.86 -6.94 9.31
N VAL A 321 -21.15 -7.11 8.03
CA VAL A 321 -20.50 -6.38 6.92
C VAL A 321 -21.58 -5.69 6.11
N GLU A 322 -21.54 -4.37 6.04
CA GLU A 322 -22.51 -3.53 5.35
C GLU A 322 -21.86 -2.93 4.11
N PHE A 323 -22.45 -3.14 2.94
CA PHE A 323 -22.04 -2.44 1.73
C PHE A 323 -22.83 -1.14 1.63
N VAL A 324 -22.11 -0.02 1.73
CA VAL A 324 -22.66 1.34 1.74
C VAL A 324 -22.32 2.00 0.41
N ASP A 325 -23.27 2.74 -0.17
CA ASP A 325 -23.09 3.41 -1.46
C ASP A 325 -22.42 4.77 -1.32
#